data_AF-A0A533YSL2-F1
#
_entry.id   AF-A0A533YSL2-F1
#
_cell.length_a   1.000
_cell.length_b   1.000
_cell.length_c   1.000
_cell.angle_alpha   90.00
_cell.angle_beta   90.00
_cell.angle_gamma   90.00
#
_symmetry.space_group_name_H-M   'P 1'
#
loop_
_entity.id
_entity.type
_entity.pdbx_description
1 polymer ?
#
loop_
_entity_poly.entity_id
_entity_poly.type
_entity_poly.pdbx_seq_one_letter_code
_entity_poly.pdbx_strand_id
1 'polypeptide(L)'
;MVAIRELRGWSRLSTIAESRSSCHYRCGTIFFEPVQFGKEASVIADRLAAYAQSIRSEDLPADVVHEGKRRVLDSLGCAFGAWTAEPCVIARRTAQAVTIPNGATLWGTAHKTLPDLAAFANGALVRYLDFNDTYLSKEPAHPSDNLSAVFAAGEKTEASGRQVIEAIVLAYEIQCRLCDAAALRPRGWDHVTYGPFSSALGAAKVLKLSEAQTVQAINLAGVANVALRQTRVGDLSMWKACAFANAARNGLFAAMLARQGMTGPAPIFEGQKGFMELVSGPLDLPPFGGERGQAPAAGRSQSPGRAPFKILETYIKHYPVEYHAQSAVEAALVVREELLN
;
A
#
# COMPACT_ATOMS: atom_id res chain seq x y z
N MET A 1 -31.04 18.21 8.85
CA MET A 1 -30.75 19.50 9.53
C MET A 1 -30.70 19.23 11.02
N VAL A 2 -29.52 18.92 11.56
CA VAL A 2 -29.31 18.70 13.00
C VAL A 2 -28.26 19.71 13.45
N ALA A 3 -28.64 20.46 14.48
CA ALA A 3 -28.06 21.72 14.90
C ALA A 3 -26.69 21.56 15.58
N ILE A 4 -25.73 22.41 15.18
CA ILE A 4 -24.52 22.69 15.93
C ILE A 4 -24.91 23.67 17.04
N ARG A 5 -24.88 23.21 18.30
CA ARG A 5 -25.10 24.05 19.48
C ARG A 5 -23.77 24.72 19.87
N GLU A 6 -23.80 26.04 19.95
CA GLU A 6 -22.73 26.92 20.40
C GLU A 6 -22.15 26.50 21.77
N LEU A 7 -20.82 26.44 21.88
CA LEU A 7 -20.11 26.54 23.16
C LEU A 7 -19.49 27.93 23.25
N ARG A 8 -20.20 28.84 23.94
CA ARG A 8 -19.66 30.12 24.42
C ARG A 8 -19.15 29.94 25.85
N GLY A 9 -17.99 30.53 26.11
CA GLY A 9 -17.44 30.72 27.44
C GLY A 9 -16.20 29.87 27.66
N TRP A 10 -15.07 30.54 27.84
CA TRP A 10 -14.14 30.37 28.95
C TRP A 10 -13.10 31.49 28.83
N SER A 11 -13.33 32.56 29.57
CA SER A 11 -12.38 33.65 29.78
C SER A 11 -11.54 33.35 31.02
N ARG A 12 -10.23 33.58 30.91
CA ARG A 12 -9.18 33.60 31.93
C ARG A 12 -8.60 32.25 32.33
N LEU A 13 -7.36 32.01 31.90
CA LEU A 13 -6.26 31.60 32.78
C LEU A 13 -4.96 32.16 32.21
N SER A 14 -4.28 32.97 33.01
CA SER A 14 -3.03 33.64 32.73
C SER A 14 -1.83 32.77 33.15
N THR A 15 -0.76 32.89 32.37
CA THR A 15 0.66 32.67 32.74
C THR A 15 1.15 31.23 32.92
N ILE A 16 1.75 30.67 31.87
CA ILE A 16 2.85 29.69 31.98
C ILE A 16 3.99 30.14 31.06
N ALA A 17 5.19 30.10 31.61
CA ALA A 17 6.43 30.69 31.14
C ALA A 17 6.92 30.18 29.78
N GLU A 18 7.62 31.08 29.09
CA GLU A 18 8.29 30.91 27.81
C GLU A 18 9.29 29.74 27.83
N SER A 19 9.09 28.77 26.94
CA SER A 19 10.20 28.03 26.33
C SER A 19 10.14 28.27 24.83
N ARG A 20 11.24 28.78 24.27
CA ARG A 20 11.33 29.22 22.87
C ARG A 20 11.28 28.01 21.93
N SER A 21 10.10 27.74 21.37
CA SER A 21 9.95 27.12 20.05
C SER A 21 8.85 27.89 19.31
N SER A 22 9.24 28.60 18.26
CA SER A 22 8.35 29.50 17.54
C SER A 22 7.41 28.71 16.64
N CYS A 23 6.24 28.37 17.15
CA CYS A 23 5.08 28.05 16.31
C CYS A 23 4.03 29.14 16.52
N HIS A 24 4.12 30.21 15.73
CA HIS A 24 3.12 31.28 15.73
C HIS A 24 1.93 30.85 14.86
N TYR A 25 0.90 30.24 15.46
CA TYR A 25 -0.40 30.10 14.82
C TYR A 25 -1.21 31.38 15.04
N ARG A 26 -1.14 32.31 14.07
CA ARG A 26 -2.17 33.35 13.94
C ARG A 26 -3.37 32.74 13.22
N CYS A 27 -4.53 32.77 13.86
CA CYS A 27 -5.83 32.51 13.23
C CYS A 27 -6.11 33.65 12.24
N GLY A 28 -5.62 33.47 11.01
CA GLY A 28 -5.93 34.28 9.84
C GLY A 28 -6.10 33.33 8.67
N THR A 29 -6.98 33.67 7.73
CA THR A 29 -7.22 32.93 6.49
C THR A 29 -5.88 32.48 5.90
N ILE A 30 -5.59 31.18 5.92
CA ILE A 30 -4.37 30.63 5.32
C ILE A 30 -4.56 30.74 3.81
N PHE A 31 -4.16 31.88 3.23
CA PHE A 31 -3.87 31.94 1.82
C PHE A 31 -2.68 31.00 1.60
N PHE A 32 -2.94 29.82 1.04
CA PHE A 32 -1.88 29.07 0.40
C PHE A 32 -1.46 29.90 -0.81
N GLU A 33 -0.44 30.75 -0.64
CA GLU A 33 0.34 31.18 -1.80
C GLU A 33 0.77 29.89 -2.54
N PRO A 34 0.73 29.86 -3.88
CA PRO A 34 1.31 28.74 -4.61
C PRO A 34 2.74 28.60 -4.13
N VAL A 35 3.00 27.54 -3.36
CA VAL A 35 4.30 27.28 -2.77
C VAL A 35 5.28 27.20 -3.94
N GLN A 36 6.07 28.26 -4.13
CA GLN A 36 7.25 28.19 -4.98
C GLN A 36 8.27 27.37 -4.21
N PHE A 37 8.22 26.06 -4.41
CA PHE A 37 9.18 25.15 -3.82
C PHE A 37 10.57 25.50 -4.36
N GLY A 38 11.45 25.93 -3.45
CA GLY A 38 12.88 25.73 -3.65
C GLY A 38 13.09 24.24 -3.90
N LYS A 39 13.80 23.90 -4.99
CA LYS A 39 14.17 22.53 -5.36
C LYS A 39 15.10 21.88 -4.32
N GLU A 40 14.63 21.59 -3.12
CA GLU A 40 15.16 20.43 -2.41
C GLU A 40 14.40 19.23 -2.98
N ALA A 41 14.95 18.65 -4.04
CA ALA A 41 14.36 17.52 -4.75
C ALA A 41 14.16 16.34 -3.79
N SER A 42 12.98 15.72 -3.77
CA SER A 42 12.80 14.46 -3.05
C SER A 42 13.32 13.35 -3.94
N VAL A 43 14.61 13.03 -3.79
CA VAL A 43 15.32 12.09 -4.66
C VAL A 43 14.56 10.76 -4.80
N ILE A 44 14.03 10.22 -3.69
CA ILE A 44 13.27 8.98 -3.68
C ILE A 44 11.86 9.17 -4.24
N ALA A 45 11.09 10.18 -3.82
CA ALA A 45 9.72 10.35 -4.29
C ALA A 45 9.66 10.68 -5.79
N ASP A 46 10.57 11.55 -6.26
CA ASP A 46 10.71 11.91 -7.67
C ASP A 46 11.12 10.68 -8.49
N ARG A 47 12.06 9.86 -7.99
CA ARG A 47 12.46 8.62 -8.67
C ARG A 47 11.33 7.59 -8.74
N LEU A 48 10.57 7.41 -7.65
CA LEU A 48 9.40 6.52 -7.63
C LEU A 48 8.33 6.98 -8.62
N ALA A 49 8.07 8.29 -8.68
CA ALA A 49 7.14 8.88 -9.64
C ALA A 49 7.62 8.67 -11.08
N ALA A 50 8.90 8.94 -11.36
CA ALA A 50 9.49 8.72 -12.68
C ALA A 50 9.42 7.24 -13.12
N TYR A 51 9.69 6.29 -12.22
CA TYR A 51 9.55 4.87 -12.51
C TYR A 51 8.09 4.47 -12.79
N ALA A 52 7.13 5.00 -12.03
CA ALA A 52 5.72 4.77 -12.28
C ALA A 52 5.27 5.28 -13.66
N GLN A 53 5.86 6.37 -14.17
CA GLN A 53 5.59 6.86 -15.52
C GLN A 53 6.28 6.02 -16.60
N SER A 54 7.47 5.47 -16.31
CA SER A 54 8.28 4.75 -17.30
C SER A 54 7.81 3.31 -17.56
N ILE A 55 7.23 2.64 -16.57
CA ILE A 55 6.69 1.28 -16.75
C ILE A 55 5.49 1.33 -17.70
N ARG A 56 5.45 0.43 -18.69
CA ARG A 56 4.34 0.32 -19.64
C ARG A 56 4.01 -1.14 -19.89
N SER A 57 2.73 -1.46 -20.02
CA SER A 57 2.27 -2.82 -20.27
C SER A 57 2.74 -3.41 -21.60
N GLU A 58 3.21 -2.61 -22.56
CA GLU A 58 3.86 -3.09 -23.80
C GLU A 58 5.27 -3.62 -23.55
N ASP A 59 5.95 -3.10 -22.53
CA ASP A 59 7.35 -3.41 -22.24
C ASP A 59 7.49 -4.50 -21.16
N LEU A 60 6.37 -4.93 -20.55
CA LEU A 60 6.39 -5.99 -19.55
C LEU A 60 6.67 -7.35 -20.18
N PRO A 61 7.68 -8.09 -19.68
CA PRO A 61 7.92 -9.47 -20.08
C PRO A 61 6.68 -10.36 -19.90
N ALA A 62 6.55 -11.38 -20.75
CA ALA A 62 5.36 -12.24 -20.77
C ALA A 62 5.15 -13.01 -19.45
N ASP A 63 6.23 -13.44 -18.79
CA ASP A 63 6.21 -14.10 -17.49
C ASP A 63 5.77 -13.17 -16.36
N VAL A 64 6.18 -11.89 -16.40
CA VAL A 64 5.75 -10.84 -15.47
C VAL A 64 4.24 -10.60 -15.59
N VAL A 65 3.73 -10.49 -16.81
CA VAL A 65 2.29 -10.38 -17.07
C VAL A 65 1.54 -11.63 -16.60
N HIS A 66 2.12 -12.81 -16.83
CA HIS A 66 1.55 -14.08 -16.41
C HIS A 66 1.48 -14.21 -14.87
N GLU A 67 2.54 -13.85 -14.15
CA GLU A 67 2.53 -13.78 -12.69
C GLU A 67 1.51 -12.76 -12.17
N GLY A 68 1.42 -11.57 -12.77
CA GLY A 68 0.40 -10.59 -12.42
C GLY A 68 -1.02 -11.17 -12.49
N LYS A 69 -1.34 -11.89 -13.57
CA LYS A 69 -2.63 -12.59 -13.71
C LYS A 69 -2.82 -13.68 -12.66
N ARG A 70 -1.77 -14.45 -12.36
CA ARG A 70 -1.82 -15.48 -11.31
C ARG A 70 -2.10 -14.87 -9.93
N ARG A 71 -1.50 -13.73 -9.57
CA ARG A 71 -1.76 -13.08 -8.28
C ARG A 71 -3.16 -12.51 -8.15
N VAL A 72 -3.74 -12.05 -9.25
CA VAL A 72 -5.16 -11.70 -9.29
C VAL A 72 -6.04 -12.92 -8.99
N LEU A 73 -5.82 -14.05 -9.67
CA LEU A 73 -6.61 -15.26 -9.46
C LEU A 73 -6.45 -15.83 -8.04
N ASP A 74 -5.21 -15.90 -7.55
CA ASP A 74 -4.87 -16.34 -6.18
C ASP A 74 -5.58 -15.48 -5.11
N SER A 75 -5.50 -14.15 -5.26
CA SER A 75 -6.11 -13.21 -4.32
C SER A 75 -7.64 -13.28 -4.32
N LEU A 76 -8.24 -13.48 -5.50
CA LEU A 76 -9.68 -13.72 -5.59
C LEU A 76 -10.06 -15.05 -4.91
N GLY A 77 -9.28 -16.12 -5.10
CA GLY A 77 -9.46 -17.39 -4.39
C GLY A 77 -9.43 -17.23 -2.88
N CYS A 78 -8.44 -16.50 -2.35
CA CYS A 78 -8.36 -16.14 -0.93
C CYS A 78 -9.59 -15.35 -0.48
N ALA A 79 -10.02 -14.37 -1.28
CA ALA A 79 -11.17 -13.54 -0.97
C ALA A 79 -12.48 -14.35 -0.90
N PHE A 80 -12.67 -15.33 -1.80
CA PHE A 80 -13.81 -16.24 -1.74
C PHE A 80 -13.79 -17.09 -0.47
N GLY A 81 -12.62 -17.63 -0.09
CA GLY A 81 -12.49 -18.41 1.15
C GLY A 81 -12.72 -17.59 2.42
N ALA A 82 -12.39 -16.30 2.40
CA ALA A 82 -12.59 -15.38 3.52
C ALA A 82 -14.00 -14.77 3.62
N TRP A 83 -14.90 -15.09 2.68
CA TRP A 83 -16.16 -14.35 2.49
C TRP A 83 -17.02 -14.16 3.75
N THR A 84 -17.11 -15.23 4.55
CA THR A 84 -17.93 -15.32 5.78
C THR A 84 -17.14 -15.02 7.05
N ALA A 85 -15.86 -14.68 6.95
CA ALA A 85 -15.05 -14.33 8.10
C ALA A 85 -15.58 -13.06 8.78
N GLU A 86 -15.69 -13.08 10.11
CA GLU A 86 -16.26 -11.97 10.89
C GLU A 86 -15.64 -10.59 10.56
N PRO A 87 -14.31 -10.38 10.53
CA PRO A 87 -13.75 -9.08 10.14
C PRO A 87 -14.14 -8.65 8.72
N CYS A 88 -14.23 -9.59 7.77
CA CYS A 88 -14.65 -9.32 6.40
C CYS A 88 -16.14 -8.94 6.33
N VAL A 89 -16.99 -9.59 7.13
CA VAL A 89 -18.42 -9.24 7.28
C VAL A 89 -18.57 -7.82 7.85
N ILE A 90 -17.82 -7.49 8.91
CA ILE A 90 -17.82 -6.15 9.53
C ILE A 90 -17.37 -5.09 8.54
N ALA A 91 -16.25 -5.32 7.83
CA ALA A 91 -15.73 -4.39 6.83
C ALA A 91 -16.73 -4.17 5.68
N ARG A 92 -17.32 -5.25 5.16
CA ARG A 92 -18.33 -5.19 4.10
C ARG A 92 -19.59 -4.44 4.54
N ARG A 93 -20.13 -4.74 5.73
CA ARG A 93 -21.30 -4.04 6.29
C ARG A 93 -21.03 -2.55 6.46
N THR A 94 -19.83 -2.20 6.93
CA THR A 94 -19.40 -0.80 7.09
C THR A 94 -19.38 -0.08 5.74
N ALA A 95 -18.82 -0.72 4.72
CA ALA A 95 -18.74 -0.17 3.37
C ALA A 95 -20.11 -0.05 2.68
N GLN A 96 -21.07 -0.92 3.01
CA GLN A 96 -22.46 -0.89 2.51
C GLN A 96 -23.30 0.29 3.05
N ALA A 97 -22.83 0.99 4.09
CA ALA A 97 -23.50 2.18 4.60
C ALA A 97 -23.58 3.33 3.57
N VAL A 98 -22.76 3.27 2.50
CA VAL A 98 -22.74 4.25 1.42
C VAL A 98 -22.97 3.54 0.09
N THR A 99 -23.83 4.11 -0.76
CA THR A 99 -24.08 3.61 -2.12
C THR A 99 -23.70 4.68 -3.14
N ILE A 100 -22.77 4.34 -4.04
CA ILE A 100 -22.29 5.24 -5.10
C ILE A 100 -22.38 4.49 -6.44
N PRO A 101 -23.30 4.85 -7.35
CA PRO A 101 -23.47 4.14 -8.63
C PRO A 101 -22.19 4.04 -9.48
N ASN A 102 -21.37 5.10 -9.48
CA ASN A 102 -20.07 5.17 -10.15
C ASN A 102 -18.90 5.05 -9.17
N GLY A 103 -19.11 4.25 -8.13
CA GLY A 103 -18.14 3.89 -7.10
C GLY A 103 -17.37 2.63 -7.46
N ALA A 104 -16.76 2.02 -6.46
CA ALA A 104 -16.07 0.74 -6.58
C ALA A 104 -16.88 -0.40 -5.97
N THR A 105 -16.79 -1.58 -6.57
CA THR A 105 -17.58 -2.76 -6.24
C THR A 105 -17.06 -3.46 -4.98
N LEU A 106 -17.98 -3.82 -4.08
CA LEU A 106 -17.69 -4.77 -3.01
C LEU A 106 -17.73 -6.18 -3.61
N TRP A 107 -16.57 -6.85 -3.65
CA TRP A 107 -16.43 -8.17 -4.27
C TRP A 107 -17.46 -9.15 -3.74
N GLY A 108 -17.96 -10.05 -4.60
CA GLY A 108 -19.03 -10.98 -4.24
C GLY A 108 -20.44 -10.35 -4.12
N THR A 109 -20.61 -9.07 -4.48
CA THR A 109 -21.91 -8.38 -4.48
C THR A 109 -22.09 -7.52 -5.73
N ALA A 110 -23.30 -6.98 -5.94
CA ALA A 110 -23.56 -5.90 -6.89
C ALA A 110 -23.45 -4.49 -6.28
N HIS A 111 -23.09 -4.39 -4.99
CA HIS A 111 -23.05 -3.12 -4.26
C HIS A 111 -21.80 -2.33 -4.62
N LYS A 112 -21.98 -1.04 -4.92
CA LYS A 112 -20.89 -0.09 -5.16
C LYS A 112 -20.88 1.01 -4.11
N THR A 113 -19.70 1.32 -3.61
CA THR A 113 -19.47 2.30 -2.52
C THR A 113 -18.29 3.22 -2.87
N LEU A 114 -17.84 4.02 -1.90
CA LEU A 114 -16.64 4.85 -2.07
C LEU A 114 -15.40 3.96 -2.34
N PRO A 115 -14.49 4.36 -3.25
CA PRO A 115 -13.32 3.55 -3.61
C PRO A 115 -12.43 3.12 -2.43
N ASP A 116 -12.23 3.99 -1.45
CA ASP A 116 -11.48 3.71 -0.24
C ASP A 116 -12.17 2.69 0.69
N LEU A 117 -13.50 2.79 0.84
CA LEU A 117 -14.28 1.79 1.59
C LEU A 117 -14.27 0.42 0.89
N ALA A 118 -14.38 0.39 -0.43
CA ALA A 118 -14.27 -0.83 -1.22
C ALA A 118 -12.86 -1.43 -1.12
N ALA A 119 -11.80 -0.63 -1.24
CA ALA A 119 -10.42 -1.08 -1.08
C ALA A 119 -10.17 -1.70 0.29
N PHE A 120 -10.73 -1.12 1.36
CA PHE A 120 -10.65 -1.69 2.70
C PHE A 120 -11.40 -3.04 2.81
N ALA A 121 -12.66 -3.09 2.40
CA ALA A 121 -13.47 -4.31 2.50
C ALA A 121 -12.92 -5.46 1.65
N ASN A 122 -12.53 -5.18 0.41
CA ASN A 122 -11.95 -6.17 -0.50
C ASN A 122 -10.55 -6.58 -0.05
N GLY A 123 -9.74 -5.65 0.45
CA GLY A 123 -8.40 -5.97 0.97
C GLY A 123 -8.44 -6.88 2.19
N ALA A 124 -9.44 -6.69 3.09
CA ALA A 124 -9.64 -7.60 4.21
C ALA A 124 -9.94 -9.03 3.74
N LEU A 125 -10.72 -9.19 2.66
CA LEU A 125 -10.97 -10.51 2.07
C LEU A 125 -9.69 -11.17 1.55
N VAL A 126 -8.84 -10.42 0.83
CA VAL A 126 -7.55 -10.95 0.32
C VAL A 126 -6.67 -11.45 1.46
N ARG A 127 -6.54 -10.65 2.52
CA ARG A 127 -5.52 -10.88 3.55
C ARG A 127 -5.95 -11.81 4.68
N TYR A 128 -7.25 -11.98 4.93
CA TYR A 128 -7.76 -12.58 6.17
C TYR A 128 -7.20 -13.97 6.47
N LEU A 129 -7.22 -14.88 5.48
CA LEU A 129 -6.77 -16.25 5.67
C LEU A 129 -5.25 -16.38 5.86
N ASP A 130 -4.50 -15.29 5.67
CA ASP A 130 -3.04 -15.33 5.58
C ASP A 130 -2.58 -16.33 4.51
N PHE A 131 -3.39 -16.53 3.48
CA PHE A 131 -3.18 -17.52 2.44
C PHE A 131 -2.74 -16.90 1.11
N ASN A 132 -2.86 -15.58 1.00
CA ASN A 132 -2.36 -14.84 -0.14
C ASN A 132 -0.82 -14.85 -0.19
N ASP A 133 -0.30 -14.42 -1.34
CA ASP A 133 1.12 -14.47 -1.63
C ASP A 133 2.02 -13.79 -0.59
N THR A 134 3.31 -14.11 -0.66
CA THR A 134 4.32 -13.51 0.21
C THR A 134 5.59 -13.14 -0.52
N TYR A 135 6.32 -12.19 0.06
CA TYR A 135 7.66 -11.82 -0.26
C TYR A 135 8.52 -11.87 1.00
N LEU A 136 9.66 -12.55 0.94
CA LEU A 136 10.59 -12.67 2.06
C LEU A 136 11.86 -11.89 1.75
N SER A 137 12.09 -10.82 2.51
CA SER A 137 13.30 -10.00 2.45
C SER A 137 13.66 -9.48 3.84
N LYS A 138 14.46 -8.41 3.96
CA LYS A 138 14.75 -7.74 5.25
C LYS A 138 13.44 -7.44 6.00
N GLU A 139 12.46 -6.91 5.27
CA GLU A 139 11.07 -6.84 5.70
C GLU A 139 10.21 -7.85 4.89
N PRO A 140 9.46 -8.76 5.52
CA PRO A 140 8.49 -9.59 4.82
C PRO A 140 7.26 -8.78 4.43
N ALA A 141 6.61 -9.22 3.36
CA ALA A 141 5.44 -8.57 2.82
C ALA A 141 4.45 -9.57 2.21
N HIS A 142 3.25 -9.06 1.95
CA HIS A 142 2.21 -9.69 1.13
C HIS A 142 1.83 -8.69 0.03
N PRO A 143 2.56 -8.65 -1.09
CA PRO A 143 2.36 -7.61 -2.10
C PRO A 143 0.97 -7.65 -2.74
N SER A 144 0.28 -8.80 -2.71
CA SER A 144 -1.08 -8.90 -3.23
C SER A 144 -2.10 -8.05 -2.47
N ASP A 145 -1.78 -7.61 -1.26
CA ASP A 145 -2.67 -6.75 -0.48
C ASP A 145 -2.91 -5.38 -1.16
N ASN A 146 -2.08 -4.98 -2.15
CA ASN A 146 -2.30 -3.77 -2.95
C ASN A 146 -3.45 -3.89 -3.97
N LEU A 147 -3.87 -5.11 -4.31
CA LEU A 147 -4.83 -5.33 -5.41
C LEU A 147 -6.13 -4.56 -5.16
N SER A 148 -6.67 -4.58 -3.95
CA SER A 148 -7.95 -3.94 -3.66
C SER A 148 -7.95 -2.44 -3.96
N ALA A 149 -6.85 -1.74 -3.67
CA ALA A 149 -6.68 -0.33 -4.01
C ALA A 149 -6.58 -0.10 -5.52
N VAL A 150 -5.84 -0.94 -6.24
CA VAL A 150 -5.69 -0.85 -7.70
C VAL A 150 -7.01 -1.14 -8.42
N PHE A 151 -7.75 -2.17 -7.99
CA PHE A 151 -9.07 -2.49 -8.55
C PHE A 151 -10.07 -1.37 -8.29
N ALA A 152 -10.13 -0.83 -7.07
CA ALA A 152 -11.03 0.27 -6.75
C ALA A 152 -10.70 1.55 -7.54
N ALA A 153 -9.42 1.85 -7.76
CA ALA A 153 -8.99 2.93 -8.65
C ALA A 153 -9.36 2.65 -10.13
N GLY A 154 -9.14 1.42 -10.59
CA GLY A 154 -9.40 0.99 -11.96
C GLY A 154 -10.87 1.05 -12.34
N GLU A 155 -11.77 0.64 -11.45
CA GLU A 155 -13.22 0.80 -11.66
C GLU A 155 -13.61 2.27 -11.81
N LYS A 156 -12.95 3.17 -11.08
CA LYS A 156 -13.22 4.60 -11.16
C LYS A 156 -12.80 5.24 -12.49
N THR A 157 -11.87 4.63 -13.21
CA THR A 157 -11.37 5.11 -14.51
C THR A 157 -11.69 4.20 -15.68
N GLU A 158 -12.53 3.18 -15.48
CA GLU A 158 -12.86 2.15 -16.47
C GLU A 158 -11.60 1.54 -17.10
N ALA A 159 -10.61 1.26 -16.25
CA ALA A 159 -9.32 0.74 -16.68
C ALA A 159 -9.46 -0.67 -17.29
N SER A 160 -8.77 -0.89 -18.39
CA SER A 160 -8.65 -2.22 -18.99
C SER A 160 -7.89 -3.17 -18.06
N GLY A 161 -8.12 -4.48 -18.19
CA GLY A 161 -7.36 -5.49 -17.44
C GLY A 161 -5.85 -5.36 -17.63
N ARG A 162 -5.40 -4.92 -18.80
CA ARG A 162 -3.99 -4.65 -19.09
C ARG A 162 -3.41 -3.54 -18.20
N GLN A 163 -4.15 -2.42 -18.07
CA GLN A 163 -3.76 -1.30 -17.21
C GLN A 163 -3.79 -1.69 -15.72
N VAL A 164 -4.74 -2.53 -15.32
CA VAL A 164 -4.79 -3.06 -13.95
C VAL A 164 -3.57 -3.93 -13.66
N ILE A 165 -3.20 -4.84 -14.57
CA ILE A 165 -2.00 -5.68 -14.40
C ILE A 165 -0.73 -4.84 -14.33
N GLU A 166 -0.59 -3.82 -15.18
CA GLU A 166 0.53 -2.88 -15.14
C GLU A 166 0.67 -2.18 -13.78
N ALA A 167 -0.44 -1.69 -13.24
CA ALA A 167 -0.47 -1.04 -11.93
C ALA A 167 -0.20 -2.02 -10.77
N ILE A 168 -0.64 -3.28 -10.87
CA ILE A 168 -0.31 -4.34 -9.91
C ILE A 168 1.18 -4.62 -9.92
N VAL A 169 1.78 -4.81 -11.10
CA VAL A 169 3.24 -5.05 -11.22
C VAL A 169 4.03 -3.89 -10.64
N LEU A 170 3.61 -2.64 -10.89
CA LEU A 170 4.21 -1.46 -10.27
C LEU A 170 4.11 -1.51 -8.74
N ALA A 171 2.92 -1.75 -8.17
CA ALA A 171 2.73 -1.78 -6.71
C ALA A 171 3.60 -2.86 -6.05
N TYR A 172 3.68 -4.05 -6.66
CA TYR A 172 4.57 -5.13 -6.24
C TYR A 172 6.03 -4.71 -6.26
N GLU A 173 6.47 -4.13 -7.37
CA GLU A 173 7.85 -3.66 -7.52
C GLU A 173 8.21 -2.68 -6.39
N ILE A 174 7.37 -1.67 -6.15
CA ILE A 174 7.65 -0.66 -5.13
C ILE A 174 7.68 -1.25 -3.72
N GLN A 175 6.68 -2.06 -3.35
CA GLN A 175 6.64 -2.63 -2.00
C GLN A 175 7.83 -3.55 -1.74
N CYS A 176 8.14 -4.46 -2.68
CA CYS A 176 9.26 -5.38 -2.53
C CYS A 176 10.60 -4.65 -2.44
N ARG A 177 10.78 -3.58 -3.21
CA ARG A 177 12.02 -2.78 -3.18
C ARG A 177 12.20 -2.02 -1.88
N LEU A 178 11.12 -1.50 -1.32
CA LEU A 178 11.14 -0.89 0.01
C LEU A 178 11.48 -1.94 1.08
N CYS A 179 10.95 -3.16 0.94
CA CYS A 179 11.24 -4.29 1.83
C CYS A 179 12.70 -4.78 1.73
N ASP A 180 13.31 -4.69 0.55
CA ASP A 180 14.74 -4.96 0.34
C ASP A 180 15.63 -3.87 0.94
N ALA A 181 15.14 -2.62 0.94
CA ALA A 181 15.93 -1.48 1.39
C ALA A 181 16.11 -1.49 2.91
N ALA A 182 15.02 -1.59 3.69
CA ALA A 182 15.09 -1.54 5.15
C ALA A 182 14.05 -2.42 5.86
N ALA A 183 14.40 -2.84 7.07
CA ALA A 183 13.49 -3.49 8.01
C ALA A 183 12.90 -2.46 8.98
N LEU A 184 11.59 -2.43 9.07
CA LEU A 184 10.80 -1.54 9.94
C LEU A 184 10.51 -2.18 11.29
N ARG A 185 10.34 -3.51 11.34
CA ARG A 185 10.02 -4.25 12.57
C ARG A 185 10.97 -3.98 13.74
N PRO A 186 12.31 -3.96 13.58
CA PRO A 186 13.23 -3.67 14.69
C PRO A 186 13.07 -2.26 15.27
N ARG A 187 12.44 -1.35 14.52
CA ARG A 187 12.18 0.04 14.90
C ARG A 187 10.78 0.25 15.46
N GLY A 188 10.00 -0.82 15.66
CA GLY A 188 8.67 -0.77 16.28
C GLY A 188 7.50 -0.54 15.32
N TRP A 189 7.75 -0.57 14.01
CA TRP A 189 6.74 -0.32 12.99
C TRP A 189 6.31 -1.61 12.29
N ASP A 190 5.03 -1.69 11.88
CA ASP A 190 4.54 -2.83 11.11
C ASP A 190 4.90 -2.67 9.63
N HIS A 191 5.17 -3.79 8.95
CA HIS A 191 5.58 -3.85 7.55
C HIS A 191 4.56 -3.21 6.60
N VAL A 192 3.28 -3.19 6.98
CA VAL A 192 2.19 -2.55 6.22
C VAL A 192 2.39 -1.04 6.05
N THR A 193 3.33 -0.44 6.78
CA THR A 193 3.75 0.96 6.63
C THR A 193 4.33 1.27 5.25
N TYR A 194 4.80 0.26 4.50
CA TYR A 194 5.14 0.43 3.07
C TYR A 194 3.92 0.39 2.12
N GLY A 195 2.77 -0.07 2.62
CA GLY A 195 1.53 -0.21 1.87
C GLY A 195 0.97 1.11 1.31
N PRO A 196 0.94 2.23 2.05
CA PRO A 196 0.41 3.48 1.52
C PRO A 196 1.18 3.97 0.30
N PHE A 197 2.52 3.86 0.30
CA PHE A 197 3.36 4.24 -0.84
C PHE A 197 3.08 3.39 -2.08
N SER A 198 3.12 2.06 -1.92
CA SER A 198 2.93 1.10 -3.01
C SER A 198 1.50 1.17 -3.58
N SER A 199 0.48 1.23 -2.72
CA SER A 199 -0.92 1.40 -3.12
C SER A 199 -1.19 2.76 -3.75
N ALA A 200 -0.58 3.85 -3.27
CA ALA A 200 -0.70 5.16 -3.91
C ALA A 200 -0.10 5.17 -5.32
N LEU A 201 1.06 4.54 -5.53
CA LEU A 201 1.70 4.45 -6.84
C LEU A 201 0.91 3.55 -7.80
N GLY A 202 0.41 2.40 -7.34
CA GLY A 202 -0.50 1.56 -8.10
C GLY A 202 -1.78 2.31 -8.50
N ALA A 203 -2.43 2.99 -7.54
CA ALA A 203 -3.63 3.79 -7.80
C ALA A 203 -3.35 4.96 -8.74
N ALA A 204 -2.25 5.70 -8.54
CA ALA A 204 -1.83 6.82 -9.37
C ALA A 204 -1.69 6.42 -10.85
N LYS A 205 -1.16 5.21 -11.09
CA LYS A 205 -1.00 4.65 -12.43
C LYS A 205 -2.34 4.45 -13.14
N VAL A 206 -3.32 3.82 -12.48
CA VAL A 206 -4.66 3.62 -13.06
C VAL A 206 -5.48 4.91 -13.14
N LEU A 207 -5.23 5.84 -12.22
CA LEU A 207 -5.83 7.18 -12.21
C LEU A 207 -5.20 8.12 -13.24
N LYS A 208 -4.12 7.69 -13.91
CA LYS A 208 -3.36 8.45 -14.92
C LYS A 208 -2.87 9.81 -14.39
N LEU A 209 -2.35 9.81 -13.16
CA LEU A 209 -1.76 11.00 -12.58
C LEU A 209 -0.51 11.42 -13.36
N SER A 210 -0.29 12.73 -13.47
CA SER A 210 0.99 13.26 -13.94
C SER A 210 2.11 12.90 -12.96
N GLU A 211 3.36 13.03 -13.39
CA GLU A 211 4.53 12.83 -12.51
C GLU A 211 4.46 13.73 -11.27
N ALA A 212 4.14 15.02 -11.46
CA ALA A 212 3.98 15.98 -10.36
C ALA A 212 2.86 15.57 -9.38
N GLN A 213 1.71 15.13 -9.88
CA GLN A 213 0.62 14.62 -9.03
C GLN A 213 1.03 13.31 -8.32
N THR A 214 1.81 12.47 -8.98
CA THR A 214 2.31 11.21 -8.40
C THR A 214 3.24 11.48 -7.23
N VAL A 215 4.14 12.46 -7.33
CA VAL A 215 4.99 12.92 -6.21
C VAL A 215 4.13 13.39 -5.03
N GLN A 216 3.08 14.18 -5.30
CA GLN A 216 2.18 14.63 -4.22
C GLN A 216 1.41 13.46 -3.58
N ALA A 217 1.01 12.46 -4.36
CA ALA A 217 0.37 11.25 -3.83
C ALA A 217 1.30 10.49 -2.88
N ILE A 218 2.60 10.36 -3.22
CA ILE A 218 3.62 9.73 -2.37
C ILE A 218 3.78 10.51 -1.06
N ASN A 219 3.88 11.85 -1.14
CA ASN A 219 4.02 12.71 0.03
C ASN A 219 2.82 12.59 0.99
N LEU A 220 1.61 12.67 0.45
CA LEU A 220 0.36 12.50 1.21
C LEU A 220 0.24 11.09 1.81
N ALA A 221 0.62 10.07 1.05
CA ALA A 221 0.56 8.68 1.51
C ALA A 221 1.54 8.42 2.66
N GLY A 222 2.75 8.95 2.60
CA GLY A 222 3.78 8.69 3.60
C GLY A 222 3.55 9.39 4.93
N VAL A 223 3.11 10.66 4.92
CA VAL A 223 3.17 11.50 6.13
C VAL A 223 2.20 11.08 7.24
N ALA A 224 1.03 10.54 6.87
CA ALA A 224 -0.06 10.29 7.82
C ALA A 224 -0.29 8.80 8.15
N ASN A 225 0.44 7.87 7.51
CA ASN A 225 0.06 6.45 7.47
C ASN A 225 1.16 5.51 7.97
N VAL A 226 1.57 5.71 9.23
CA VAL A 226 2.56 4.85 9.89
C VAL A 226 1.85 3.87 10.84
N ALA A 227 2.05 2.57 10.66
CA ALA A 227 1.40 1.54 11.45
C ALA A 227 2.30 1.01 12.57
N LEU A 228 1.79 0.96 13.80
CA LEU A 228 2.50 0.40 14.94
C LEU A 228 2.61 -1.13 14.85
N ARG A 229 3.74 -1.68 15.32
CA ARG A 229 3.96 -3.13 15.36
C ARG A 229 3.07 -3.87 16.36
N GLN A 230 2.41 -3.15 17.28
CA GLN A 230 1.46 -3.73 18.25
C GLN A 230 0.37 -4.59 17.60
N THR A 231 0.04 -4.32 16.33
CA THR A 231 -0.83 -5.15 15.47
C THR A 231 -0.50 -6.65 15.52
N ARG A 232 0.74 -7.03 15.84
CA ARG A 232 1.23 -8.42 15.80
C ARG A 232 1.95 -8.86 17.06
N VAL A 233 1.67 -8.21 18.19
CA VAL A 233 2.27 -8.52 19.49
C VAL A 233 1.16 -8.79 20.50
N GLY A 234 1.30 -9.85 21.29
CA GLY A 234 0.25 -10.32 22.21
C GLY A 234 -0.88 -11.01 21.47
N ASP A 235 -2.11 -10.83 21.95
CA ASP A 235 -3.29 -11.44 21.36
C ASP A 235 -3.59 -10.82 19.98
N LEU A 236 -3.67 -11.69 18.97
CA LEU A 236 -3.99 -11.28 17.62
C LEU A 236 -5.49 -10.95 17.51
N SER A 237 -5.80 -9.66 17.43
CA SER A 237 -7.15 -9.20 17.15
C SER A 237 -7.52 -9.36 15.68
N MET A 238 -8.82 -9.18 15.38
CA MET A 238 -9.34 -9.07 14.01
C MET A 238 -8.56 -8.07 13.14
N TRP A 239 -7.93 -7.07 13.75
CA TRP A 239 -7.18 -6.02 13.05
C TRP A 239 -5.96 -6.55 12.28
N LYS A 240 -5.35 -7.68 12.69
CA LYS A 240 -4.20 -8.26 11.96
C LYS A 240 -4.52 -8.44 10.47
N ALA A 241 -5.73 -8.91 10.16
CA ALA A 241 -6.20 -9.14 8.79
C ALA A 241 -6.55 -7.85 8.04
N CYS A 242 -6.87 -6.77 8.75
CA CYS A 242 -7.32 -5.51 8.17
C CYS A 242 -6.20 -4.45 8.06
N ALA A 243 -5.07 -4.67 8.72
CA ALA A 243 -3.99 -3.69 8.82
C ALA A 243 -3.48 -3.21 7.45
N PHE A 244 -3.20 -4.14 6.50
CA PHE A 244 -2.80 -3.71 5.16
C PHE A 244 -3.97 -3.12 4.38
N ALA A 245 -5.19 -3.66 4.51
CA ALA A 245 -6.36 -3.09 3.86
C ALA A 245 -6.57 -1.60 4.23
N ASN A 246 -6.27 -1.22 5.47
CA ASN A 246 -6.25 0.18 5.90
C ASN A 246 -5.07 0.98 5.30
N ALA A 247 -3.89 0.38 5.18
CA ALA A 247 -2.78 1.01 4.47
C ALA A 247 -3.11 1.27 2.99
N ALA A 248 -3.69 0.27 2.31
CA ALA A 248 -4.08 0.31 0.91
C ALA A 248 -5.16 1.35 0.63
N ARG A 249 -6.22 1.41 1.45
CA ARG A 249 -7.27 2.43 1.29
C ARG A 249 -6.70 3.85 1.45
N ASN A 250 -5.75 4.04 2.37
CA ASN A 250 -5.16 5.35 2.64
C ASN A 250 -4.21 5.78 1.50
N GLY A 251 -3.47 4.83 0.91
CA GLY A 251 -2.69 5.08 -0.31
C GLY A 251 -3.58 5.47 -1.50
N LEU A 252 -4.68 4.75 -1.72
CA LEU A 252 -5.69 5.10 -2.72
C LEU A 252 -6.26 6.50 -2.48
N PHE A 253 -6.64 6.80 -1.24
CA PHE A 253 -7.17 8.11 -0.86
C PHE A 253 -6.16 9.24 -1.13
N ALA A 254 -4.88 9.04 -0.80
CA ALA A 254 -3.81 9.99 -1.11
C ALA A 254 -3.68 10.26 -2.62
N ALA A 255 -3.74 9.22 -3.46
CA ALA A 255 -3.73 9.36 -4.91
C ALA A 255 -4.96 10.13 -5.44
N MET A 256 -6.15 9.88 -4.86
CA MET A 256 -7.36 10.63 -5.22
C MET A 256 -7.28 12.11 -4.83
N LEU A 257 -6.69 12.44 -3.67
CA LEU A 257 -6.46 13.82 -3.23
C LEU A 257 -5.47 14.53 -4.17
N ALA A 258 -4.35 13.89 -4.49
CA ALA A 258 -3.35 14.43 -5.41
C ALA A 258 -3.93 14.66 -6.82
N ARG A 259 -4.84 13.78 -7.27
CA ARG A 259 -5.59 13.98 -8.53
C ARG A 259 -6.36 15.30 -8.56
N GLN A 260 -6.87 15.73 -7.42
CA GLN A 260 -7.59 17.01 -7.27
C GLN A 260 -6.65 18.21 -7.04
N GLY A 261 -5.33 18.00 -7.07
CA GLY A 261 -4.33 19.05 -6.89
C GLY A 261 -3.90 19.30 -5.45
N MET A 262 -4.29 18.43 -4.50
CA MET A 262 -3.78 18.53 -3.13
C MET A 262 -2.29 18.18 -3.09
N THR A 263 -1.50 19.01 -2.43
CA THR A 263 -0.07 18.79 -2.20
C THR A 263 0.20 18.17 -0.83
N GLY A 264 1.28 17.40 -0.73
CA GLY A 264 1.74 16.78 0.51
C GLY A 264 3.05 17.38 1.01
N PRO A 265 3.37 17.26 2.31
CA PRO A 265 4.65 17.69 2.87
C PRO A 265 5.84 16.97 2.20
N ALA A 266 6.87 17.73 1.84
CA ALA A 266 8.04 17.24 1.11
C ALA A 266 9.35 17.81 1.70
N PRO A 267 10.50 17.12 1.54
CA PRO A 267 10.64 15.76 1.00
C PRO A 267 10.21 14.69 2.02
N ILE A 268 9.34 13.76 1.61
CA ILE A 268 8.72 12.81 2.55
C ILE A 268 9.69 11.75 3.07
N PHE A 269 10.70 11.34 2.28
CA PHE A 269 11.68 10.36 2.71
C PHE A 269 12.85 11.02 3.44
N GLU A 270 13.49 11.98 2.78
CA GLU A 270 14.76 12.58 3.19
C GLU A 270 14.63 13.76 4.16
N GLY A 271 13.40 14.25 4.39
CA GLY A 271 13.17 15.44 5.21
C GLY A 271 13.63 15.27 6.66
N GLN A 272 13.84 16.40 7.36
CA GLN A 272 14.29 16.41 8.77
C GLN A 272 13.36 15.68 9.74
N LYS A 273 12.08 15.51 9.35
CA LYS A 273 11.06 14.71 10.04
C LYS A 273 10.45 13.67 9.08
N GLY A 274 11.25 13.25 8.11
CA GLY A 274 10.87 12.34 7.05
C GLY A 274 10.92 10.87 7.46
N PHE A 275 10.49 10.03 6.53
CA PHE A 275 10.34 8.60 6.72
C PHE A 275 11.67 7.88 7.03
N MET A 276 12.79 8.33 6.46
CA MET A 276 14.10 7.75 6.74
C MET A 276 14.56 8.07 8.17
N GLU A 277 14.37 9.32 8.61
CA GLU A 277 14.76 9.74 9.96
C GLU A 277 13.93 9.01 11.04
N LEU A 278 12.60 9.01 10.90
CA LEU A 278 11.71 8.58 11.98
C LEU A 278 11.34 7.09 11.91
N VAL A 279 11.25 6.51 10.71
CA VAL A 279 10.60 5.20 10.53
C VAL A 279 11.58 4.13 10.08
N SER A 280 12.22 4.31 8.93
CA SER A 280 12.96 3.23 8.25
C SER A 280 14.46 3.21 8.52
N GLY A 281 15.06 4.35 8.87
CA GLY A 281 16.49 4.55 8.71
C GLY A 281 16.86 4.79 7.24
N PRO A 282 18.14 4.64 6.88
CA PRO A 282 18.58 4.80 5.50
C PRO A 282 17.83 3.86 4.54
N LEU A 283 17.30 4.42 3.45
CA LEU A 283 16.70 3.70 2.34
C LEU A 283 17.57 3.90 1.10
N ASP A 284 18.11 2.81 0.58
CA ASP A 284 18.72 2.77 -0.74
C ASP A 284 17.90 1.84 -1.63
N LEU A 285 17.44 2.36 -2.76
CA LEU A 285 16.61 1.62 -3.70
C LEU A 285 17.49 1.24 -4.89
N PRO A 286 17.79 -0.05 -5.12
CA PRO A 286 18.50 -0.47 -6.33
C PRO A 286 17.65 -0.24 -7.60
N PRO A 287 18.21 -0.42 -8.82
CA PRO A 287 17.45 -0.29 -10.07
C PRO A 287 16.19 -1.14 -10.07
N PHE A 288 15.05 -0.57 -10.48
CA PHE A 288 13.75 -1.23 -10.54
C PHE A 288 13.65 -2.19 -11.73
N GLY A 289 12.67 -3.09 -11.69
CA GLY A 289 12.39 -4.04 -12.76
C GLY A 289 12.36 -3.38 -14.13
N GLY A 290 13.18 -3.88 -15.06
CA GLY A 290 13.32 -3.35 -16.41
C GLY A 290 14.32 -2.20 -16.58
N GLU A 291 14.79 -1.56 -15.51
CA GLU A 291 15.88 -0.57 -15.56
C GLU A 291 17.24 -1.23 -15.84
N ARG A 292 18.19 -0.47 -16.38
CA ARG A 292 19.57 -0.94 -16.57
C ARG A 292 20.26 -1.10 -15.22
N GLY A 293 21.04 -2.17 -15.09
CA GLY A 293 21.81 -2.48 -13.88
C GLY A 293 21.43 -3.81 -13.27
N GLN A 294 22.21 -4.25 -12.28
CA GLN A 294 21.89 -5.43 -11.49
C GLN A 294 21.33 -4.96 -10.15
N ALA A 295 20.17 -5.50 -9.78
CA ALA A 295 19.68 -5.39 -8.42
C ALA A 295 20.22 -6.55 -7.58
N PRO A 296 20.53 -6.36 -6.29
CA PRO A 296 20.91 -7.44 -5.40
C PRO A 296 19.68 -8.33 -5.12
N ALA A 297 19.42 -9.31 -5.99
CA ALA A 297 18.52 -10.43 -5.71
C ALA A 297 18.82 -11.63 -6.64
N ALA A 298 18.61 -12.83 -6.10
CA ALA A 298 18.90 -14.14 -6.69
C ALA A 298 17.91 -14.58 -7.80
N GLY A 299 17.16 -13.63 -8.37
CA GLY A 299 16.17 -13.89 -9.42
C GLY A 299 16.79 -14.07 -10.80
N ARG A 300 16.17 -14.91 -11.63
CA ARG A 300 16.54 -15.06 -13.05
C ARG A 300 16.15 -13.77 -13.79
N SER A 301 17.08 -12.82 -13.94
CA SER A 301 16.87 -11.74 -14.91
C SER A 301 16.83 -12.36 -16.31
N GLN A 302 15.68 -12.27 -16.98
CA GLN A 302 15.52 -12.79 -18.34
C GLN A 302 16.12 -11.86 -19.40
N SER A 303 16.47 -10.62 -19.02
CA SER A 303 17.05 -9.63 -19.91
C SER A 303 18.46 -9.28 -19.43
N PRO A 304 19.53 -9.75 -20.12
CA PRO A 304 20.90 -9.44 -19.75
C PRO A 304 21.11 -7.95 -19.51
N GLY A 305 21.64 -7.58 -18.33
CA GLY A 305 21.92 -6.20 -17.96
C GLY A 305 20.72 -5.36 -17.50
N ARG A 306 19.54 -5.96 -17.32
CA ARG A 306 18.38 -5.32 -16.68
C ARG A 306 18.05 -5.95 -15.34
N ALA A 307 17.54 -5.14 -14.40
CA ALA A 307 17.10 -5.64 -13.11
C ALA A 307 15.80 -6.47 -13.26
N PRO A 308 15.67 -7.60 -12.55
CA PRO A 308 14.46 -8.42 -12.58
C PRO A 308 13.28 -7.71 -11.92
N PHE A 309 12.06 -8.02 -12.38
CA PHE A 309 10.84 -7.57 -11.74
C PHE A 309 10.57 -8.39 -10.48
N LYS A 310 10.23 -7.73 -9.37
CA LYS A 310 10.07 -8.36 -8.06
C LYS A 310 8.87 -9.28 -7.95
N ILE A 311 7.86 -9.13 -8.80
CA ILE A 311 6.74 -10.08 -8.84
C ILE A 311 7.19 -11.51 -9.13
N LEU A 312 8.29 -11.69 -9.86
CA LEU A 312 8.88 -13.02 -10.15
C LEU A 312 9.57 -13.66 -8.93
N GLU A 313 9.80 -12.87 -7.86
CA GLU A 313 10.45 -13.31 -6.62
C GLU A 313 9.44 -13.46 -5.47
N THR A 314 8.14 -13.44 -5.77
CA THR A 314 7.07 -13.64 -4.78
C THR A 314 6.54 -15.07 -4.82
N TYR A 315 6.01 -15.57 -3.71
CA TYR A 315 5.62 -16.97 -3.56
C TYR A 315 4.13 -17.10 -3.26
N ILE A 316 3.46 -18.00 -3.97
CA ILE A 316 2.07 -18.41 -3.68
C ILE A 316 2.13 -19.50 -2.60
N LYS A 317 1.26 -19.39 -1.58
CA LYS A 317 1.17 -20.39 -0.52
C LYS A 317 0.35 -21.58 -0.99
N HIS A 318 0.76 -22.78 -0.61
CA HIS A 318 0.03 -24.00 -0.93
C HIS A 318 -0.97 -24.35 0.19
N TYR A 319 -0.66 -23.96 1.42
CA TYR A 319 -1.51 -24.14 2.60
C TYR A 319 -1.78 -22.80 3.33
N PRO A 320 -2.95 -22.61 3.98
CA PRO A 320 -3.31 -21.37 4.68
C PRO A 320 -2.61 -21.27 6.04
N VAL A 321 -1.28 -21.26 6.01
CA VAL A 321 -0.40 -21.18 7.18
C VAL A 321 0.66 -20.10 6.98
N GLU A 322 1.30 -19.71 8.08
CA GLU A 322 2.50 -18.86 8.04
C GLU A 322 3.55 -19.49 7.09
N TYR A 323 4.29 -18.67 6.34
CA TYR A 323 5.08 -19.18 5.22
C TYR A 323 6.19 -20.16 5.65
N HIS A 324 6.79 -19.98 6.82
CA HIS A 324 7.80 -20.90 7.36
C HIS A 324 7.22 -22.26 7.74
N ALA A 325 5.88 -22.42 7.82
CA ALA A 325 5.22 -23.68 8.09
C ALA A 325 4.85 -24.49 6.83
N GLN A 326 5.03 -23.96 5.62
CA GLN A 326 4.63 -24.63 4.38
C GLN A 326 5.32 -26.00 4.22
N SER A 327 6.64 -26.06 4.42
CA SER A 327 7.41 -27.31 4.30
C SER A 327 7.10 -28.29 5.42
N ALA A 328 6.73 -27.81 6.61
CA ALA A 328 6.33 -28.66 7.73
C ALA A 328 4.99 -29.36 7.45
N VAL A 329 4.02 -28.66 6.85
CA VAL A 329 2.75 -29.26 6.41
C VAL A 329 3.00 -30.31 5.33
N GLU A 330 3.83 -29.99 4.33
CA GLU A 330 4.18 -30.93 3.27
C GLU A 330 4.83 -32.21 3.83
N ALA A 331 5.82 -32.06 4.71
CA ALA A 331 6.48 -33.20 5.35
C ALA A 331 5.50 -34.06 6.17
N ALA A 332 4.56 -33.43 6.89
CA ALA A 332 3.56 -34.13 7.67
C ALA A 332 2.59 -34.94 6.79
N LEU A 333 2.24 -34.44 5.59
CA LEU A 333 1.41 -35.16 4.63
C LEU A 333 2.14 -36.39 4.07
N VAL A 334 3.40 -36.24 3.67
CA VAL A 334 4.23 -37.35 3.17
C VAL A 334 4.37 -38.45 4.23
N VAL A 335 4.75 -38.08 5.46
CA VAL A 335 4.89 -39.05 6.56
C VAL A 335 3.57 -39.75 6.88
N ARG A 336 2.44 -39.01 6.81
CA ARG A 336 1.11 -39.61 7.02
C ARG A 336 0.80 -40.67 5.97
N GLU A 337 1.16 -40.47 4.71
CA GLU A 337 0.97 -41.46 3.65
C GLU A 337 1.83 -42.72 3.89
N GLU A 338 3.07 -42.56 4.35
CA GLU A 338 3.95 -43.70 4.69
C GLU A 338 3.46 -44.50 5.88
N LEU A 339 2.84 -43.86 6.88
CA LEU A 339 2.33 -44.53 8.09
C LEU A 339 0.97 -45.22 7.88
N LEU A 340 0.22 -44.83 6.86
CA LEU A 340 -1.10 -45.40 6.55
C LEU A 340 -1.06 -46.52 5.49
N ASN A 341 0.07 -46.69 4.81
CA ASN A 341 0.35 -47.80 3.88
C ASN A 341 1.03 -48.97 4.61
#